data_AF-A0A8S0WMM0-F1
#
_entry.id   AF-A0A8S0WMM0-F1
#
_cell.length_a   1.000
_cell.length_b   1.000
_cell.length_c   1.000
_cell.angle_alpha   90.00
_cell.angle_beta   90.00
_cell.angle_gamma   90.00
#
_symmetry.space_group_name_H-M   'P 1'
#
loop_
_entity.id
_entity.type
_entity.pdbx_description
1 polymer ?
#
loop_
_entity_poly.entity_id
_entity_poly.type
_entity_poly.pdbx_seq_one_letter_code
_entity_poly.pdbx_strand_id
1 'polypeptide(L)'
;MSLGLVLQNCGRFLKSSYVSCKLLLTFLRHALDSRSQVTLVNPEPITELVLTKNSALNTLLLYKGKARYQVATVDANAARTTITDVRSGELLAEIKRRTFHSDTVKFTHFFDGKAVKIKEWLREEKMANGHKRWNIESSAGNFSWRKDVTRRLALCPSHNMESPIVWLQLPTKEKPYALVFKGGVESFVAQILAAFVILEQEIRLEEKEFFRADGFVCDERTLAGMYVDTGNFNRR
;
A
#
# COMPACT_ATOMS: atom_id res chain seq x y z
N MET A 1 50.42 -5.53 -14.82
CA MET A 1 51.42 -5.31 -13.76
C MET A 1 51.14 -3.92 -13.22
N SER A 2 50.62 -3.69 -12.02
CA SER A 2 51.12 -4.11 -10.71
C SER A 2 49.98 -4.15 -9.68
N LEU A 3 50.02 -5.15 -8.79
CA LEU A 3 49.18 -5.26 -7.59
C LEU A 3 49.69 -4.30 -6.50
N GLY A 4 48.77 -3.68 -5.76
CA GLY A 4 49.07 -2.89 -4.56
C GLY A 4 48.27 -3.35 -3.35
N LEU A 5 48.83 -4.32 -2.63
CA LEU A 5 48.44 -4.79 -1.29
C LEU A 5 48.89 -3.76 -0.23
N VAL A 6 48.01 -3.37 0.71
CA VAL A 6 48.42 -2.90 2.05
C VAL A 6 47.45 -3.46 3.09
N LEU A 7 47.87 -4.57 3.71
CA LEU A 7 47.40 -5.05 5.01
C LEU A 7 48.55 -4.81 6.00
N GLN A 8 48.37 -3.95 7.01
CA GLN A 8 49.12 -4.02 8.26
C GLN A 8 48.55 -3.01 9.26
N ASN A 9 47.90 -3.50 10.31
CA ASN A 9 48.26 -3.14 11.68
C ASN A 9 47.52 -4.02 12.67
N CYS A 10 48.28 -4.96 13.24
CA CYS A 10 47.89 -5.84 14.30
C CYS A 10 48.80 -5.53 15.49
N GLY A 11 48.22 -5.28 16.66
CA GLY A 11 48.86 -5.66 17.92
C GLY A 11 49.01 -4.59 19.00
N ARG A 12 48.62 -5.04 20.20
CA ARG A 12 48.99 -4.59 21.56
C ARG A 12 48.04 -3.58 22.20
N PHE A 13 47.12 -4.09 23.03
CA PHE A 13 46.94 -3.64 24.41
C PHE A 13 46.08 -4.67 25.17
N LEU A 14 46.74 -5.67 25.77
CA LEU A 14 46.15 -6.53 26.80
C LEU A 14 47.01 -6.38 28.05
N LYS A 15 46.38 -5.88 29.12
CA LYS A 15 46.63 -6.12 30.55
C LYS A 15 46.26 -4.87 31.35
N SER A 16 44.97 -4.71 31.65
CA SER A 16 44.59 -4.02 32.87
C SER A 16 43.15 -4.36 33.24
N SER A 17 42.99 -4.76 34.51
CA SER A 17 41.78 -4.59 35.30
C SER A 17 40.66 -5.64 35.19
N TYR A 18 40.96 -6.81 35.77
CA TYR A 18 40.02 -7.84 36.25
C TYR A 18 39.16 -7.40 37.45
N VAL A 19 38.72 -6.14 37.53
CA VAL A 19 37.86 -5.63 38.63
C VAL A 19 36.48 -5.18 38.14
N SER A 20 36.24 -5.17 36.82
CA SER A 20 34.97 -4.70 36.24
C SER A 20 34.00 -5.80 35.80
N CYS A 21 34.15 -7.05 36.26
CA CYS A 21 33.20 -8.13 35.92
C CYS A 21 32.11 -8.37 36.97
N LYS A 22 32.25 -7.87 38.20
CA LYS A 22 31.23 -8.07 39.26
C LYS A 22 30.10 -7.04 39.20
N LEU A 23 30.35 -5.82 38.71
CA LEU A 23 29.29 -4.82 38.52
C LEU A 23 28.47 -5.03 37.24
N LEU A 24 29.06 -5.56 36.17
CA LEU A 24 28.34 -5.89 34.92
C LEU A 24 27.35 -7.06 35.09
N LEU A 25 27.59 -7.97 36.02
CA LEU A 25 26.71 -9.10 36.31
C LEU A 25 25.47 -8.75 37.15
N THR A 26 25.50 -7.60 37.83
CA THR A 26 24.34 -7.13 38.63
C THR A 26 23.37 -6.33 37.77
N PHE A 27 23.87 -5.55 36.81
CA PHE A 27 23.04 -4.87 35.80
C PHE A 27 22.37 -5.85 34.81
N LEU A 28 23.01 -6.99 34.51
CA LEU A 28 22.41 -8.04 33.67
C LEU A 28 21.30 -8.85 34.37
N ARG A 29 21.16 -8.78 35.70
CA ARG A 29 20.08 -9.46 36.43
C ARG A 29 18.77 -8.67 36.47
N HIS A 30 18.82 -7.34 36.47
CA HIS A 30 17.61 -6.52 36.38
C HIS A 30 17.03 -6.40 34.97
N ALA A 31 17.80 -6.75 33.93
CA ALA A 31 17.32 -6.77 32.54
C ALA A 31 16.50 -8.02 32.17
N LEU A 32 16.44 -9.04 33.05
CA LEU A 32 15.76 -10.31 32.79
C LEU A 32 14.42 -10.48 33.52
N ASP A 33 14.04 -9.54 34.38
CA ASP A 33 12.80 -9.64 35.18
C ASP A 33 11.63 -8.81 34.63
N SER A 34 11.84 -8.14 33.50
CA SER A 34 10.74 -7.71 32.62
C SER A 34 10.29 -8.89 31.77
N ARG A 35 9.89 -10.01 32.42
CA ARG A 35 9.09 -11.06 31.79
C ARG A 35 7.74 -10.44 31.45
N SER A 36 7.75 -9.68 30.36
CA SER A 36 6.59 -9.20 29.66
C SER A 36 5.64 -10.37 29.57
N GLN A 37 4.53 -10.22 30.27
CA GLN A 37 3.34 -11.02 30.08
C GLN A 37 2.91 -10.74 28.64
N VAL A 38 3.58 -11.39 27.69
CA VAL A 38 3.19 -11.41 26.28
C VAL A 38 1.88 -12.17 26.30
N THR A 39 0.80 -11.44 26.56
CA THR A 39 -0.55 -11.93 26.34
C THR A 39 -0.56 -12.40 24.91
N LEU A 40 -0.87 -13.68 24.73
CA LEU A 40 -1.01 -14.34 23.44
C LEU A 40 -2.20 -13.69 22.71
N VAL A 41 -2.02 -12.46 22.22
CA VAL A 41 -3.03 -11.78 21.42
C VAL A 41 -3.00 -12.49 20.09
N ASN A 42 -4.02 -13.31 19.83
CA ASN A 42 -4.20 -13.93 18.53
C ASN A 42 -4.31 -12.79 17.50
N PRO A 43 -3.36 -12.65 16.57
CA PRO A 43 -3.42 -11.56 15.60
C PRO A 43 -4.71 -11.67 14.81
N GLU A 44 -5.34 -10.52 14.56
CA GLU A 44 -6.57 -10.50 13.79
C GLU A 44 -6.33 -11.11 12.40
N PRO A 45 -7.21 -12.00 11.92
CA PRO A 45 -6.97 -12.71 10.67
C PRO A 45 -6.92 -11.73 9.50
N ILE A 46 -5.95 -11.96 8.62
CA ILE A 46 -5.82 -11.19 7.38
C ILE A 46 -7.05 -11.44 6.49
N THR A 47 -7.61 -10.36 5.97
CA THR A 47 -8.72 -10.40 5.02
C THR A 47 -8.19 -10.19 3.61
N GLU A 48 -8.44 -11.16 2.73
CA GLU A 48 -8.05 -11.08 1.32
C GLU A 48 -9.30 -10.87 0.45
N LEU A 49 -9.28 -9.83 -0.36
CA LEU A 49 -10.28 -9.55 -1.39
C LEU A 49 -9.68 -9.84 -2.76
N VAL A 50 -9.97 -11.01 -3.30
CA VAL A 50 -9.45 -11.44 -4.60
C VAL A 50 -10.19 -10.74 -5.73
N LEU A 51 -9.47 -10.10 -6.66
CA LEU A 51 -10.05 -9.46 -7.82
C LEU A 51 -10.29 -10.49 -8.92
N THR A 52 -11.49 -10.50 -9.51
CA THR A 52 -11.81 -11.41 -10.63
C THR A 52 -11.10 -11.05 -11.93
N LYS A 53 -10.60 -9.82 -12.05
CA LYS A 53 -9.83 -9.33 -13.19
C LYS A 53 -8.59 -8.58 -12.70
N ASN A 54 -7.53 -8.57 -13.49
CA ASN A 54 -6.37 -7.70 -13.27
C ASN A 54 -6.67 -6.25 -13.69
N SER A 55 -7.71 -5.67 -13.07
CA SER A 55 -8.21 -4.33 -13.32
C SER A 55 -8.92 -3.84 -12.07
N ALA A 56 -8.72 -2.57 -11.71
CA ALA A 56 -9.49 -1.92 -10.65
C ALA A 56 -10.94 -1.59 -11.10
N LEU A 57 -11.18 -1.54 -12.41
CA LEU A 57 -12.50 -1.28 -12.98
C LEU A 57 -13.21 -2.57 -13.38
N ASN A 58 -14.55 -2.54 -13.36
CA ASN A 58 -15.43 -3.61 -13.86
C ASN A 58 -15.06 -5.00 -13.32
N THR A 59 -14.76 -5.06 -12.01
CA THR A 59 -14.23 -6.22 -11.30
C THR A 59 -15.08 -6.55 -10.07
N LEU A 60 -15.09 -7.82 -9.68
CA LEU A 60 -15.68 -8.28 -8.43
C LEU A 60 -14.55 -8.56 -7.44
N LEU A 61 -14.75 -8.15 -6.19
CA LEU A 61 -13.85 -8.44 -5.09
C LEU A 61 -14.45 -9.59 -4.29
N LEU A 62 -13.77 -10.74 -4.32
CA LEU A 62 -14.20 -11.97 -3.70
C LEU A 62 -13.57 -12.12 -2.31
N TYR A 63 -14.39 -12.30 -1.28
CA TYR A 63 -13.95 -12.71 0.04
C TYR A 63 -14.24 -14.20 0.21
N LYS A 64 -13.19 -15.01 0.43
CA LYS A 64 -13.30 -16.49 0.56
C LYS A 64 -14.09 -17.12 -0.60
N GLY A 65 -13.79 -16.69 -1.83
CA GLY A 65 -14.42 -17.17 -3.06
C GLY A 65 -15.84 -16.65 -3.34
N LYS A 66 -16.43 -15.84 -2.45
CA LYS A 66 -17.77 -15.27 -2.64
C LYS A 66 -17.67 -13.78 -2.94
N ALA A 67 -18.50 -13.29 -3.87
CA ALA A 67 -18.54 -11.87 -4.19
C ALA A 67 -18.92 -11.05 -2.94
N ARG A 68 -18.07 -10.09 -2.59
CA ARG A 68 -18.26 -9.21 -1.44
C ARG A 68 -18.49 -7.77 -1.88
N TYR A 69 -17.67 -7.26 -2.79
CA TYR A 69 -17.84 -5.93 -3.36
C TYR A 69 -17.81 -5.98 -4.89
N GLN A 70 -18.52 -5.07 -5.52
CA GLN A 70 -18.52 -4.88 -6.97
C GLN A 70 -18.03 -3.48 -7.29
N VAL A 71 -17.03 -3.38 -8.17
CA VAL A 71 -16.62 -2.12 -8.80
C VAL A 71 -17.13 -2.13 -10.24
N ALA A 72 -18.09 -1.26 -10.52
CA ALA A 72 -18.73 -1.17 -11.83
C ALA A 72 -18.60 0.25 -12.39
N THR A 73 -18.10 0.32 -13.62
CA THR A 73 -18.02 1.55 -14.40
C THR A 73 -19.22 1.59 -15.34
N VAL A 74 -20.01 2.67 -15.24
CA VAL A 74 -21.34 2.74 -15.88
C VAL A 74 -21.25 3.28 -17.31
N ASP A 75 -20.21 4.04 -17.62
CA ASP A 75 -20.07 4.76 -18.88
C ASP A 75 -18.82 4.36 -19.67
N ALA A 76 -18.87 4.55 -20.99
CA ALA A 76 -17.79 4.16 -21.91
C ALA A 76 -16.45 4.87 -21.64
N ASN A 77 -16.50 6.07 -21.05
CA ASN A 77 -15.31 6.88 -20.77
C ASN A 77 -14.75 6.66 -19.37
N ALA A 78 -15.32 5.74 -18.60
CA ALA A 78 -15.01 5.55 -17.19
C ALA A 78 -15.15 6.81 -16.31
N ALA A 79 -16.02 7.73 -16.70
CA ALA A 79 -16.35 8.95 -15.98
C ALA A 79 -17.15 8.68 -14.70
N ARG A 80 -17.86 7.55 -14.58
CA ARG A 80 -18.64 7.17 -13.41
C ARG A 80 -18.36 5.74 -13.00
N THR A 81 -17.75 5.59 -11.84
CA THR A 81 -17.49 4.29 -11.21
C THR A 81 -18.24 4.18 -9.88
N THR A 82 -18.87 3.05 -9.64
CA THR A 82 -19.66 2.75 -8.44
C THR A 82 -19.04 1.58 -7.70
N ILE A 83 -19.09 1.63 -6.38
CA ILE A 83 -18.62 0.57 -5.48
C ILE A 83 -19.81 0.14 -4.63
N THR A 84 -20.21 -1.12 -4.71
CA THR A 84 -21.42 -1.66 -4.07
C THR A 84 -21.05 -2.86 -3.20
N ASP A 85 -21.60 -2.97 -1.99
CA ASP A 85 -21.58 -4.22 -1.21
C ASP A 85 -22.61 -5.18 -1.81
N VAL A 86 -22.13 -6.29 -2.36
CA VAL A 86 -22.97 -7.26 -3.09
C VAL A 86 -23.96 -7.95 -2.14
N ARG A 87 -23.64 -8.02 -0.83
CA ARG A 87 -24.50 -8.72 0.15
C ARG A 87 -25.71 -7.89 0.55
N SER A 88 -25.55 -6.59 0.72
CA SER A 88 -26.65 -5.68 1.08
C SER A 88 -27.29 -5.01 -0.13
N GLY A 89 -26.62 -5.01 -1.29
CA GLY A 89 -27.01 -4.20 -2.44
C GLY A 89 -26.74 -2.70 -2.23
N GLU A 90 -26.01 -2.34 -1.16
CA GLU A 90 -25.78 -0.97 -0.78
C GLU A 90 -24.66 -0.34 -1.61
N LEU A 91 -24.94 0.83 -2.19
CA LEU A 91 -23.92 1.68 -2.78
C LEU A 91 -23.02 2.20 -1.66
N LEU A 92 -21.72 1.90 -1.69
CA LEU A 92 -20.75 2.39 -0.71
C LEU A 92 -20.13 3.72 -1.15
N ALA A 93 -19.76 3.82 -2.42
CA ALA A 93 -19.13 5.01 -2.99
C ALA A 93 -19.43 5.17 -4.48
N GLU A 94 -19.46 6.41 -4.93
CA GLU A 94 -19.55 6.81 -6.34
C GLU A 94 -18.42 7.77 -6.68
N ILE A 95 -17.59 7.41 -7.66
CA ILE A 95 -16.49 8.21 -8.18
C ILE A 95 -16.93 8.81 -9.52
N LYS A 96 -16.87 10.14 -9.63
CA LYS A 96 -17.12 10.88 -10.87
C LYS A 96 -15.85 11.56 -11.34
N ARG A 97 -15.31 11.09 -12.47
CA ARG A 97 -14.20 11.71 -13.20
C ARG A 97 -14.75 12.63 -14.27
N ARG A 98 -14.16 13.82 -14.43
CA ARG A 98 -14.62 14.82 -15.40
C ARG A 98 -13.44 15.37 -16.17
N THR A 99 -13.61 15.53 -17.49
CA THR A 99 -12.56 16.10 -18.36
C THR A 99 -12.28 17.58 -18.06
N PHE A 100 -13.33 18.35 -17.74
CA PHE A 100 -13.25 19.82 -17.60
C PHE A 100 -13.39 20.32 -16.15
N HIS A 101 -13.78 19.45 -15.22
CA HIS A 101 -14.05 19.82 -13.83
C HIS A 101 -13.26 18.92 -12.89
N SER A 102 -13.12 19.32 -11.63
CA SER A 102 -12.47 18.47 -10.64
C SER A 102 -13.23 17.16 -10.45
N ASP A 103 -12.47 16.07 -10.35
CA ASP A 103 -12.99 14.76 -9.99
C ASP A 103 -13.57 14.78 -8.57
N THR A 104 -14.68 14.06 -8.38
CA THR A 104 -15.39 14.01 -7.11
C THR A 104 -15.66 12.58 -6.70
N VAL A 105 -15.79 12.37 -5.39
CA VAL A 105 -16.25 11.12 -4.79
C VAL A 105 -17.41 11.42 -3.85
N LYS A 106 -18.41 10.55 -3.84
CA LYS A 106 -19.57 10.60 -2.94
C LYS A 106 -19.60 9.29 -2.16
N PHE A 107 -19.60 9.37 -0.84
CA PHE A 107 -19.73 8.20 0.03
C PHE A 107 -21.13 8.15 0.62
N THR A 108 -21.74 6.98 0.75
CA THR A 108 -23.10 6.88 1.30
C THR A 108 -23.15 7.22 2.79
N HIS A 109 -22.17 6.73 3.56
CA HIS A 109 -22.13 6.88 5.02
C HIS A 109 -21.13 7.94 5.52
N PHE A 110 -20.42 8.60 4.63
CA PHE A 110 -19.43 9.62 5.00
C PHE A 110 -19.79 10.96 4.35
N PHE A 111 -19.38 12.06 5.01
CA PHE A 111 -19.60 13.43 4.53
C PHE A 111 -21.09 13.78 4.28
N ASP A 112 -22.00 13.27 5.10
CA ASP A 112 -23.46 13.42 4.95
C ASP A 112 -24.00 12.99 3.57
N GLY A 113 -23.33 12.06 2.89
CA GLY A 113 -23.71 11.71 1.53
C GLY A 113 -23.38 12.78 0.49
N LYS A 114 -22.60 13.81 0.82
CA LYS A 114 -22.23 14.88 -0.13
C LYS A 114 -21.05 14.45 -0.99
N ALA A 115 -21.01 14.98 -2.22
CA ALA A 115 -19.87 14.80 -3.10
C ALA A 115 -18.73 15.72 -2.65
N VAL A 116 -17.54 15.16 -2.45
CA VAL A 116 -16.30 15.88 -2.10
C VAL A 116 -15.31 15.81 -3.25
N LYS A 117 -14.47 16.83 -3.43
CA LYS A 117 -13.44 16.78 -4.47
C LYS A 117 -12.37 15.76 -4.09
N ILE A 118 -11.93 14.95 -5.04
CA ILE A 118 -10.91 13.92 -4.77
C ILE A 118 -9.63 14.55 -4.24
N LYS A 119 -9.18 15.68 -4.80
CA LYS A 119 -7.99 16.41 -4.30
C LYS A 119 -8.11 16.95 -2.87
N GLU A 120 -9.33 17.17 -2.37
CA GLU A 120 -9.57 17.67 -1.01
C GLU A 120 -9.62 16.51 -0.01
N TRP A 121 -10.19 15.37 -0.41
CA TRP A 121 -10.31 14.17 0.42
C TRP A 121 -9.05 13.28 0.40
N LEU A 122 -8.50 13.01 -0.78
CA LEU A 122 -7.31 12.21 -1.04
C LEU A 122 -6.15 13.16 -1.39
N ARG A 123 -5.52 13.72 -0.36
CA ARG A 123 -4.56 14.81 -0.53
C ARG A 123 -3.21 14.27 -0.97
N GLU A 124 -2.78 14.65 -2.17
CA GLU A 124 -1.44 14.32 -2.68
C GLU A 124 -0.37 15.18 -2.00
N GLU A 125 0.70 14.54 -1.54
CA GLU A 125 1.87 15.19 -0.98
C GLU A 125 3.15 14.54 -1.53
N LYS A 126 4.25 15.29 -1.52
CA LYS A 126 5.57 14.74 -1.82
C LYS A 126 6.29 14.35 -0.53
N MET A 127 6.81 13.13 -0.49
CA MET A 127 7.71 12.68 0.56
C MET A 127 9.09 13.33 0.40
N ALA A 128 9.93 13.26 1.46
CA ALA A 128 11.29 13.81 1.44
C ALA A 128 12.19 13.19 0.35
N ASN A 129 11.91 11.96 -0.07
CA ASN A 129 12.58 11.26 -1.16
C ASN A 129 12.03 11.63 -2.57
N GLY A 130 11.10 12.57 -2.66
CA GLY A 130 10.47 13.01 -3.91
C GLY A 130 9.32 12.13 -4.40
N HIS A 131 9.06 10.97 -3.79
CA HIS A 131 7.93 10.13 -4.17
C HIS A 131 6.59 10.73 -3.73
N LYS A 132 5.54 10.52 -4.53
CA LYS A 132 4.17 10.90 -4.20
C LYS A 132 3.61 10.01 -3.09
N ARG A 133 2.83 10.60 -2.19
CA ARG A 133 1.96 9.93 -1.21
C ARG A 133 0.57 10.56 -1.26
N TRP A 134 -0.44 9.82 -0.86
CA TRP A 134 -1.81 10.34 -0.77
C TRP A 134 -2.38 10.10 0.61
N ASN A 135 -2.74 11.18 1.30
CA ASN A 135 -3.25 11.14 2.66
C ASN A 135 -4.77 11.09 2.67
N ILE A 136 -5.31 10.27 3.58
CA ILE A 136 -6.73 10.16 3.89
C ILE A 136 -6.89 10.33 5.39
N GLU A 137 -7.84 11.18 5.78
CA GLU A 137 -8.29 11.33 7.16
C GLU A 137 -9.61 10.59 7.32
N SER A 138 -9.68 9.66 8.29
CA SER A 138 -10.89 8.93 8.62
C SER A 138 -11.15 8.97 10.12
N SER A 139 -12.32 8.49 10.55
CA SER A 139 -12.64 8.34 11.97
C SER A 139 -11.70 7.38 12.70
N ALA A 140 -11.03 6.48 11.97
CA ALA A 140 -10.04 5.55 12.52
C ALA A 140 -8.63 6.16 12.62
N GLY A 141 -8.40 7.36 12.07
CA GLY A 141 -7.13 8.07 12.10
C GLY A 141 -6.64 8.51 10.73
N ASN A 142 -5.35 8.83 10.66
CA ASN A 142 -4.70 9.34 9.47
C ASN A 142 -3.90 8.22 8.79
N PHE A 143 -4.15 8.06 7.49
CA PHE A 143 -3.52 7.03 6.68
C PHE A 143 -2.93 7.63 5.41
N SER A 144 -1.87 7.01 4.91
CA SER A 144 -1.14 7.46 3.74
C SER A 144 -0.96 6.30 2.77
N TRP A 145 -1.50 6.43 1.57
CA TRP A 145 -1.17 5.59 0.44
C TRP A 145 0.20 5.97 -0.11
N ARG A 146 0.97 4.97 -0.54
CA ARG A 146 2.20 5.15 -1.29
C ARG A 146 2.29 4.09 -2.38
N LYS A 147 3.04 4.42 -3.43
CA LYS A 147 3.55 3.41 -4.37
C LYS A 147 4.63 2.59 -3.67
N ASP A 148 4.63 1.29 -3.91
CA ASP A 148 5.58 0.35 -3.31
C ASP A 148 6.11 -0.56 -4.41
N VAL A 149 7.42 -0.77 -4.48
CA VAL A 149 8.04 -1.53 -5.58
C VAL A 149 7.55 -2.98 -5.57
N THR A 150 7.39 -3.57 -4.38
CA THR A 150 6.98 -4.97 -4.23
C THR A 150 5.47 -5.12 -4.25
N ARG A 151 4.75 -4.18 -3.64
CA ARG A 151 3.29 -4.28 -3.43
C ARG A 151 2.48 -3.45 -4.42
N ARG A 152 3.11 -2.70 -5.32
CA ARG A 152 2.50 -1.70 -6.22
C ARG A 152 1.84 -0.53 -5.50
N LEU A 153 0.92 -0.80 -4.57
CA LEU A 153 0.21 0.17 -3.76
C LEU A 153 0.08 -0.34 -2.31
N ALA A 154 0.37 0.52 -1.34
CA ALA A 154 0.28 0.20 0.08
C ALA A 154 -0.29 1.37 0.89
N LEU A 155 -1.22 1.09 1.80
CA LEU A 155 -1.79 2.01 2.77
C LEU A 155 -1.14 1.77 4.13
N CYS A 156 -0.55 2.81 4.70
CA CYS A 156 0.09 2.77 6.00
C CYS A 156 -0.53 3.79 6.95
N PRO A 157 -0.54 3.55 8.27
CA PRO A 157 -0.79 4.60 9.24
C PRO A 157 0.24 5.74 9.07
N SER A 158 -0.18 7.00 9.16
CA SER A 158 0.73 8.13 8.91
C SER A 158 1.92 8.21 9.87
N HIS A 159 1.81 7.62 11.07
CA HIS A 159 2.89 7.53 12.06
C HIS A 159 3.84 6.34 11.84
N ASN A 160 3.48 5.37 10.99
CA ASN A 160 4.29 4.19 10.72
C ASN A 160 4.14 3.74 9.25
N MET A 161 5.00 4.29 8.38
CA MET A 161 4.99 3.98 6.96
C MET A 161 5.57 2.60 6.61
N GLU A 162 6.23 1.92 7.55
CA GLU A 162 6.87 0.62 7.29
C GLU A 162 5.92 -0.56 7.45
N SER A 163 4.86 -0.38 8.22
CA SER A 163 3.85 -1.42 8.50
C SER A 163 2.54 -1.11 7.79
N PRO A 164 2.36 -1.53 6.52
CA PRO A 164 1.09 -1.31 5.84
C PRO A 164 -0.01 -2.12 6.49
N ILE A 165 -1.21 -1.54 6.46
CA ILE A 165 -2.45 -2.16 6.91
C ILE A 165 -3.29 -2.66 5.74
N VAL A 166 -3.12 -2.07 4.56
CA VAL A 166 -3.70 -2.56 3.31
C VAL A 166 -2.63 -2.54 2.23
N TRP A 167 -2.57 -3.56 1.41
CA TRP A 167 -1.69 -3.57 0.25
C TRP A 167 -2.27 -4.39 -0.88
N LEU A 168 -1.78 -4.10 -2.08
CA LEU A 168 -2.10 -4.88 -3.26
C LEU A 168 -1.12 -6.06 -3.39
N GLN A 169 -1.66 -7.26 -3.55
CA GLN A 169 -0.90 -8.48 -3.83
C GLN A 169 -0.94 -8.73 -5.33
N LEU A 170 0.22 -8.64 -5.98
CA LEU A 170 0.39 -8.94 -7.39
C LEU A 170 0.14 -10.45 -7.66
N PRO A 171 -0.41 -10.81 -8.83
CA PRO A 171 -0.67 -12.21 -9.14
C PRO A 171 0.64 -12.98 -9.33
N THR A 172 0.72 -14.17 -8.73
CA THR A 172 1.79 -15.16 -8.94
C THR A 172 1.18 -16.50 -9.36
N LYS A 173 2.00 -17.52 -9.60
CA LYS A 173 1.51 -18.88 -9.88
C LYS A 173 0.65 -19.45 -8.74
N GLU A 174 0.93 -19.04 -7.51
CA GLU A 174 0.30 -19.57 -6.30
C GLU A 174 -0.74 -18.62 -5.70
N LYS A 175 -0.60 -17.31 -5.98
CA LYS A 175 -1.41 -16.28 -5.34
C LYS A 175 -2.16 -15.46 -6.37
N PRO A 176 -3.48 -15.27 -6.23
CA PRO A 176 -4.24 -14.44 -7.14
C PRO A 176 -3.98 -12.95 -6.87
N TYR A 177 -4.39 -12.13 -7.84
CA TYR A 177 -4.42 -10.68 -7.66
C TYR A 177 -5.45 -10.29 -6.60
N ALA A 178 -5.01 -9.68 -5.50
CA ALA A 178 -5.88 -9.44 -4.34
C ALA A 178 -5.54 -8.14 -3.62
N LEU A 179 -6.54 -7.50 -3.04
CA LEU A 179 -6.36 -6.44 -2.06
C LEU A 179 -6.40 -7.06 -0.66
N VAL A 180 -5.31 -6.90 0.09
CA VAL A 180 -5.10 -7.59 1.37
C VAL A 180 -5.19 -6.58 2.50
N PHE A 181 -5.94 -6.92 3.55
CA PHE A 181 -6.25 -6.08 4.70
C PHE A 181 -5.76 -6.76 5.98
N LYS A 182 -5.04 -6.02 6.83
CA LYS A 182 -4.96 -6.32 8.27
C LYS A 182 -6.30 -5.93 8.91
N GLY A 183 -6.65 -6.61 9.98
CA GLY A 183 -7.87 -6.30 10.72
C GLY A 183 -7.89 -4.88 11.31
N GLY A 184 -9.08 -4.42 11.69
CA GLY A 184 -9.31 -3.10 12.29
C GLY A 184 -9.52 -1.96 11.29
N VAL A 185 -9.78 -2.28 10.01
CA VAL A 185 -9.97 -1.31 8.91
C VAL A 185 -11.37 -1.35 8.30
N GLU A 186 -12.24 -2.19 8.85
CA GLU A 186 -13.60 -2.44 8.37
C GLU A 186 -14.45 -1.17 8.42
N SER A 187 -14.24 -0.32 9.43
CA SER A 187 -15.01 0.90 9.67
C SER A 187 -14.89 1.94 8.56
N PHE A 188 -13.84 1.88 7.72
CA PHE A 188 -13.63 2.81 6.61
C PHE A 188 -13.28 2.10 5.29
N VAL A 189 -13.71 0.84 5.14
CA VAL A 189 -13.47 0.03 3.93
C VAL A 189 -13.94 0.71 2.65
N ALA A 190 -15.06 1.44 2.69
CA ALA A 190 -15.58 2.19 1.54
C ALA A 190 -14.57 3.23 1.03
N GLN A 191 -13.91 3.94 1.95
CA GLN A 191 -12.87 4.93 1.63
C GLN A 191 -11.62 4.26 1.06
N ILE A 192 -11.20 3.12 1.63
CA ILE A 192 -10.07 2.32 1.15
C ILE A 192 -10.32 1.85 -0.29
N LEU A 193 -11.48 1.26 -0.57
CA LEU A 193 -11.83 0.76 -1.89
C LEU A 193 -11.90 1.89 -2.93
N ALA A 194 -12.49 3.04 -2.57
CA ALA A 194 -12.54 4.19 -3.46
C ALA A 194 -11.14 4.73 -3.79
N ALA A 195 -10.27 4.86 -2.78
CA ALA A 195 -8.90 5.32 -2.98
C ALA A 195 -8.09 4.33 -3.81
N PHE A 196 -8.21 3.02 -3.54
CA PHE A 196 -7.60 1.96 -4.35
C PHE A 196 -7.98 2.09 -5.83
N VAL A 197 -9.27 2.23 -6.14
CA VAL A 197 -9.74 2.38 -7.52
C VAL A 197 -9.14 3.62 -8.18
N ILE A 198 -9.14 4.76 -7.48
CA ILE A 198 -8.60 6.02 -8.01
C ILE A 198 -7.11 5.91 -8.31
N LEU A 199 -6.32 5.46 -7.33
CA LEU A 199 -4.87 5.40 -7.42
C LEU A 199 -4.38 4.33 -8.39
N GLU A 200 -5.01 3.15 -8.42
CA GLU A 200 -4.65 2.09 -9.36
C GLU A 200 -4.91 2.51 -10.81
N GLN A 201 -5.97 3.29 -11.06
CA GLN A 201 -6.20 3.89 -12.37
C GLN A 201 -5.17 4.96 -12.72
N GLU A 202 -4.77 5.82 -11.77
CA GLU A 202 -3.71 6.82 -11.98
C GLU A 202 -2.39 6.14 -12.36
N ILE A 203 -1.98 5.11 -11.61
CA ILE A 203 -0.78 4.31 -11.91
C ILE A 203 -0.83 3.74 -13.33
N ARG A 204 -1.96 3.14 -13.73
CA ARG A 204 -2.11 2.56 -15.07
C ARG A 204 -2.08 3.60 -16.19
N LEU A 205 -2.55 4.81 -15.94
CA LEU A 205 -2.48 5.90 -16.91
C LEU A 205 -1.03 6.39 -17.06
N GLU A 206 -0.32 6.61 -15.95
CA GLU A 206 1.09 6.98 -15.97
C GLU A 206 1.95 5.91 -16.67
N GLU A 207 1.68 4.62 -16.42
CA GLU A 207 2.33 3.51 -17.13
C GLU A 207 2.08 3.61 -18.65
N LYS A 208 0.82 3.78 -19.06
CA LYS A 208 0.45 3.93 -20.48
C LYS A 208 1.14 5.13 -21.16
N GLU A 209 1.28 6.25 -20.45
CA GLU A 209 1.98 7.43 -20.97
C GLU A 209 3.48 7.19 -21.15
N PHE A 210 4.11 6.48 -20.21
CA PHE A 210 5.52 6.10 -20.30
C PHE A 210 5.81 5.27 -21.56
N PHE A 211 4.99 4.26 -21.87
CA PHE A 211 5.18 3.44 -23.07
C PHE A 211 4.99 4.20 -24.39
N ARG A 212 4.10 5.21 -24.42
CA ARG A 212 3.89 6.05 -25.61
C ARG A 212 5.11 6.92 -25.93
N ALA A 213 5.78 7.44 -24.91
CA ALA A 213 6.95 8.30 -25.08
C ALA A 213 8.14 7.55 -25.71
N ASP A 214 8.30 6.27 -25.42
CA ASP A 214 9.41 5.45 -25.90
C ASP A 214 9.18 4.84 -27.31
N GLY A 215 8.06 5.17 -27.97
CA GLY A 215 7.72 4.65 -29.31
C GLY A 215 7.39 3.16 -29.34
N PHE A 216 7.33 2.50 -28.18
CA PHE A 216 6.92 1.11 -28.06
C PHE A 216 5.39 1.02 -28.06
N VAL A 217 4.83 0.52 -29.16
CA VAL A 217 3.43 0.08 -29.19
C VAL A 217 3.34 -1.23 -28.41
N CYS A 218 3.26 -1.15 -27.08
CA CYS A 218 2.99 -2.32 -26.26
C CYS A 218 1.53 -2.74 -26.41
N ASP A 219 1.31 -3.95 -26.92
CA ASP A 219 0.01 -4.62 -26.85
C ASP A 219 -0.43 -4.74 -25.37
N GLU A 220 -1.71 -4.49 -25.10
CA GLU A 220 -2.26 -4.27 -23.75
C GLU A 220 -2.13 -5.51 -22.84
N ARG A 221 -1.79 -6.66 -23.45
CA ARG A 221 -1.56 -7.95 -22.78
C ARG A 221 -0.21 -8.06 -22.08
N THR A 222 0.79 -7.28 -22.47
CA THR A 222 2.18 -7.42 -21.97
C THR A 222 2.40 -6.70 -20.64
N LEU A 223 1.64 -5.65 -20.36
CA LEU A 223 1.80 -4.78 -19.18
C LEU A 223 1.49 -5.49 -17.85
N ALA A 224 0.64 -6.51 -17.88
CA ALA A 224 0.26 -7.26 -16.68
C ALA A 224 1.33 -8.28 -16.23
N GLY A 225 2.28 -8.64 -17.10
CA GLY A 225 3.29 -9.68 -16.84
C GLY A 225 4.72 -9.17 -16.64
N MET A 226 5.00 -7.92 -16.98
CA MET A 226 6.33 -7.30 -16.87
C MET A 226 6.48 -6.43 -15.61
N TYR A 227 6.13 -6.96 -14.44
CA TYR A 227 6.77 -6.49 -13.21
C TYR A 227 8.17 -7.10 -13.16
N VAL A 228 9.04 -6.63 -14.05
CA VAL A 228 10.48 -6.88 -13.99
C VAL A 228 11.01 -5.98 -12.88
N ASP A 229 11.74 -6.60 -11.95
CA ASP A 229 12.44 -5.97 -10.84
C ASP A 229 13.30 -4.79 -11.32
N THR A 230 12.76 -3.57 -11.34
CA THR A 230 13.50 -2.34 -11.67
C THR A 230 14.24 -1.82 -10.42
N GLY A 231 14.88 -2.73 -9.68
CA GLY A 231 15.82 -2.42 -8.62
C GLY A 231 17.13 -1.87 -9.18
N ASN A 232 17.13 -0.65 -9.71
CA ASN A 232 18.25 0.31 -9.73
C ASN A 232 17.95 1.45 -10.70
N PHE A 233 17.33 2.52 -10.21
CA PHE A 233 17.38 3.81 -10.90
C PHE A 233 17.79 4.92 -9.93
N ASN A 234 19.01 4.79 -9.39
CA ASN A 234 19.73 5.92 -8.83
C ASN A 234 20.23 6.78 -10.00
N ARG A 235 19.51 7.87 -10.33
CA ARG A 235 20.07 8.95 -11.16
C ARG A 235 21.00 9.80 -10.30
N ARG A 236 22.24 9.89 -10.74
CA ARG A 236 23.17 10.98 -10.42
C ARG A 236 22.70 12.28 -11.06
#